data_AF-A0A7V9FDI2-F1
#
_entry.id   AF-A0A7V9FDI2-F1
#
_cell.length_a   1.000
_cell.length_b   1.000
_cell.length_c   1.000
_cell.angle_alpha   90.00
_cell.angle_beta   90.00
_cell.angle_gamma   90.00
#
_symmetry.space_group_name_H-M   'P 1'
#
loop_
_entity.id
_entity.type
_entity.pdbx_description
1 polymer ?
#
loop_
_entity_poly.entity_id
_entity_poly.type
_entity_poly.pdbx_seq_one_letter_code
_entity_poly.pdbx_strand_id
1 'polypeptide(L)'
;KSAIEATGGYRPEYYPAEDMDLWDRIADDTDNLILIQPEHLVAYRIHESSVSVAATRTQYLNLRWLKHSTDCRRSGRRELTRDEYLHYRSSHSAMRRLKNARELWSEVLYKNSTVLHVSGHRAKAMVPLVGSLFLYPSFWVSRMKSKFLKLGPHRPGLGQSQARNVSE
;
A
#
# COMPACT_ATOMS: atom_id res chain seq x y z
N LYS A 1 15.37 -0.61 24.15
CA LYS A 1 15.57 0.09 22.86
C LYS A 1 14.27 -0.05 22.08
N SER A 2 13.70 1.02 21.54
CA SER A 2 12.45 0.88 20.78
C SER A 2 12.70 0.07 19.49
N ALA A 3 11.72 -0.67 18.98
CA ALA A 3 11.86 -1.43 17.72
C ALA A 3 12.28 -0.53 16.53
N ILE A 4 11.85 0.73 16.57
CA ILE A 4 12.24 1.77 15.62
C ILE A 4 13.74 2.07 15.71
N GLU A 5 14.27 2.29 16.91
CA GLU A 5 15.71 2.53 17.12
C GLU A 5 16.56 1.30 16.77
N ALA A 6 16.04 0.09 17.02
CA ALA A 6 16.73 -1.15 16.71
C ALA A 6 16.90 -1.31 15.19
N THR A 7 15.89 -0.95 14.41
CA THR A 7 15.88 -1.04 12.94
C THR A 7 16.55 0.16 12.24
N GLY A 8 16.93 1.21 12.98
CA GLY A 8 17.62 2.39 12.45
C GLY A 8 16.70 3.53 12.00
N GLY A 9 15.42 3.50 12.38
CA GLY A 9 14.46 4.60 12.12
C GLY A 9 14.01 4.70 10.67
N TYR A 10 13.44 5.86 10.31
CA TYR A 10 12.95 6.14 8.96
C TYR A 10 14.09 6.39 7.97
N ARG A 11 13.93 5.89 6.75
CA ARG A 11 14.84 6.09 5.63
C ARG A 11 14.26 7.12 4.65
N PRO A 12 14.74 8.37 4.64
CA PRO A 12 14.11 9.47 3.88
C PRO A 12 14.11 9.23 2.36
N GLU A 13 15.00 8.41 1.84
CA GLU A 13 15.07 8.04 0.43
C GLU A 13 13.79 7.36 -0.09
N TYR A 14 13.01 6.72 0.78
CA TYR A 14 11.76 6.07 0.41
C TYR A 14 10.55 7.02 0.37
N TYR A 15 10.69 8.29 0.75
CA TYR A 15 9.57 9.23 0.81
C TYR A 15 8.86 9.39 -0.54
N PRO A 16 7.52 9.22 -0.63
CA PRO A 16 6.53 9.12 0.46
C PRO A 16 6.02 7.68 0.74
N ALA A 17 6.92 6.76 1.04
CA ALA A 17 6.66 5.36 1.38
C ALA A 17 7.63 4.83 2.48
N GLU A 18 8.24 5.74 3.22
CA GLU A 18 9.21 5.47 4.29
C GLU A 18 8.60 4.73 5.48
N ASP A 19 7.31 4.93 5.72
CA ASP A 19 6.54 4.24 6.74
C ASP A 19 6.44 2.74 6.45
N MET A 20 6.12 2.38 5.20
CA MET A 20 6.07 1.00 4.75
C MET A 20 7.44 0.32 4.85
N ASP A 21 8.54 1.03 4.56
CA ASP A 21 9.89 0.47 4.66
C ASP A 21 10.26 0.18 6.11
N LEU A 22 9.93 1.09 7.02
CA LEU A 22 10.14 0.90 8.45
C LEU A 22 9.38 -0.33 8.96
N TRP A 23 8.09 -0.46 8.62
CA TRP A 23 7.29 -1.60 9.02
C TRP A 23 7.81 -2.92 8.45
N ASP A 24 8.23 -2.95 7.17
CA ASP A 24 8.84 -4.15 6.57
C ASP A 24 10.12 -4.55 7.30
N ARG A 25 10.98 -3.59 7.68
CA ARG A 25 12.21 -3.88 8.44
C ARG A 25 11.94 -4.34 9.87
N ILE A 26 10.93 -3.77 10.55
CA ILE A 26 10.51 -4.25 11.87
C ILE A 26 9.97 -5.67 11.77
N ALA A 27 9.21 -5.98 10.71
CA ALA A 27 8.64 -7.30 10.48
C ALA A 27 9.69 -8.37 10.09
N ASP A 28 10.80 -7.96 9.48
CA ASP A 28 11.90 -8.86 9.12
C ASP A 28 12.80 -9.24 10.32
N ASP A 29 12.71 -8.48 11.42
CA ASP A 29 13.46 -8.74 12.66
C ASP A 29 12.71 -9.77 13.53
N THR A 30 13.38 -10.89 13.82
CA THR A 30 12.82 -12.03 14.55
C THR A 30 12.54 -11.75 16.02
N ASP A 31 13.13 -10.70 16.58
CA ASP A 31 12.93 -10.33 17.99
C ASP A 31 11.65 -9.48 18.18
N ASN A 32 11.03 -9.03 17.08
CA ASN A 32 9.81 -8.24 17.12
C ASN A 32 8.56 -9.09 16.83
N LEU A 33 7.55 -8.94 17.68
CA LEU A 33 6.21 -9.49 17.45
C LEU A 33 5.25 -8.38 17.02
N ILE A 34 4.69 -8.50 15.82
CA ILE A 34 3.67 -7.56 15.31
C ILE A 34 2.27 -8.15 15.55
N LEU A 35 1.49 -7.47 16.39
CA LEU A 35 0.08 -7.80 16.64
C LEU A 35 -0.85 -6.87 15.86
N ILE A 36 -1.94 -7.42 15.33
CA ILE A 36 -2.94 -6.66 14.56
C ILE A 36 -4.21 -6.51 15.41
N GLN A 37 -4.56 -5.28 15.74
CA GLN A 37 -5.80 -4.97 16.45
C GLN A 37 -6.97 -4.87 15.44
N PRO A 38 -8.05 -5.67 15.61
CA PRO A 38 -9.16 -5.67 14.65
C PRO A 38 -10.07 -4.44 14.76
N GLU A 39 -10.08 -3.75 15.90
CA GLU A 39 -10.92 -2.58 16.14
C GLU A 39 -10.40 -1.36 15.37
N HIS A 40 -11.34 -0.59 14.82
CA HIS A 40 -11.04 0.68 14.16
C HIS A 40 -10.78 1.76 15.20
N LEU A 41 -9.52 2.07 15.46
CA LEU A 41 -9.12 3.09 16.44
C LEU A 41 -8.94 4.50 15.85
N VAL A 42 -8.79 4.60 14.52
CA VAL A 42 -8.47 5.87 13.84
C VAL A 42 -9.32 6.05 12.59
N ALA A 43 -9.85 7.25 12.41
CA ALA A 43 -10.45 7.70 11.15
C ALA A 43 -9.44 8.56 10.38
N TYR A 44 -8.96 8.06 9.24
CA TYR A 44 -8.02 8.80 8.40
C TYR A 44 -8.76 9.75 7.45
N ARG A 45 -8.35 11.02 7.41
CA ARG A 45 -8.91 12.01 6.47
C ARG A 45 -8.24 11.86 5.10
N ILE A 46 -9.04 11.63 4.07
CA ILE A 46 -8.58 11.68 2.68
C ILE A 46 -8.79 13.09 2.16
N HIS A 47 -7.72 13.74 1.69
CA HIS A 47 -7.79 15.07 1.08
C HIS A 47 -6.76 15.22 -0.05
N GLU A 48 -7.03 16.11 -0.99
CA GLU A 48 -6.25 16.32 -2.21
C GLU A 48 -4.83 16.81 -1.94
N SER A 49 -4.64 17.62 -0.90
CA SER A 49 -3.32 18.15 -0.51
C SER A 49 -2.47 17.17 0.30
N SER A 50 -2.93 15.94 0.54
CA SER A 50 -2.10 14.93 1.22
C SER A 50 -0.92 14.54 0.32
N VAL A 51 0.24 14.30 0.92
CA VAL A 51 1.46 13.92 0.20
C VAL A 51 1.22 12.69 -0.68
N SER A 52 0.53 11.68 -0.15
CA SER A 52 0.20 10.45 -0.89
C SER A 52 -0.67 10.71 -2.12
N VAL A 53 -1.42 11.81 -2.16
CA VAL A 53 -2.21 12.22 -3.33
C VAL A 53 -1.36 13.08 -4.27
N ALA A 54 -0.73 14.13 -3.74
CA ALA A 54 0.09 15.05 -4.53
C ALA A 54 1.25 14.34 -5.25
N ALA A 55 1.85 13.34 -4.61
CA ALA A 55 3.00 12.58 -5.11
C ALA A 55 2.64 11.13 -5.49
N THR A 56 1.37 10.84 -5.84
CA THR A 56 0.87 9.47 -6.10
C THR A 56 1.79 8.63 -6.99
N ARG A 57 2.25 9.18 -8.12
CA ARG A 57 3.15 8.44 -9.04
C ARG A 57 4.48 8.09 -8.38
N THR A 58 5.08 9.05 -7.68
CA THR A 58 6.34 8.84 -6.94
C THR A 58 6.14 7.82 -5.83
N GLN A 59 5.03 7.88 -5.11
CA GLN A 59 4.68 6.90 -4.08
C GLN A 59 4.64 5.48 -4.65
N TYR A 60 3.92 5.25 -5.75
CA TYR A 60 3.86 3.91 -6.36
C TYR A 60 5.22 3.44 -6.89
N LEU A 61 6.05 4.35 -7.42
CA LEU A 61 7.41 4.01 -7.83
C LEU A 61 8.27 3.58 -6.64
N ASN A 62 8.18 4.29 -5.53
CA ASN A 62 8.90 3.97 -4.31
C ASN A 62 8.37 2.69 -3.67
N LEU A 63 7.07 2.43 -3.67
CA LEU A 63 6.50 1.14 -3.21
C LEU A 63 7.01 -0.05 -4.03
N ARG A 64 7.17 0.12 -5.35
CA ARG A 64 7.77 -0.92 -6.21
C ARG A 64 9.25 -1.11 -5.94
N TRP A 65 9.98 -0.04 -5.64
CA TRP A 65 11.39 -0.11 -5.21
C TRP A 65 11.51 -0.79 -3.85
N LEU A 66 10.75 -0.36 -2.86
CA LEU A 66 10.64 -0.94 -1.53
C LEU A 66 10.37 -2.44 -1.60
N LYS A 67 9.36 -2.88 -2.37
CA LYS A 67 9.10 -4.30 -2.57
C LYS A 67 10.34 -5.05 -3.08
N HIS A 68 11.03 -4.48 -4.07
CA HIS A 68 12.27 -5.08 -4.58
C HIS A 68 13.38 -5.12 -3.53
N SER A 69 13.53 -4.06 -2.73
CA SER A 69 14.49 -4.01 -1.63
C SER A 69 14.17 -5.05 -0.56
N THR A 70 12.91 -5.19 -0.16
CA THR A 70 12.44 -6.22 0.78
C THR A 70 12.72 -7.63 0.24
N ASP A 71 12.44 -7.89 -1.04
CA ASP A 71 12.76 -9.17 -1.68
C ASP A 71 14.28 -9.44 -1.70
N CYS A 72 15.11 -8.43 -1.94
CA CYS A 72 16.57 -8.54 -1.87
C CYS A 72 17.04 -8.87 -0.45
N ARG A 73 16.58 -8.11 0.55
CA ARG A 73 16.93 -8.29 1.96
C ARG A 73 16.60 -9.70 2.45
N ARG A 74 15.37 -10.17 2.20
CA ARG A 74 14.91 -11.51 2.57
C ARG A 74 15.64 -12.64 1.86
N SER A 75 16.24 -12.36 0.70
CA SER A 75 17.08 -13.32 -0.04
C SER A 75 18.57 -13.18 0.26
N GLY A 76 18.96 -12.37 1.25
CA GLY A 76 20.36 -12.13 1.61
C GLY A 76 21.15 -11.36 0.54
N ARG A 77 20.47 -10.71 -0.41
CA ARG A 77 21.09 -9.90 -1.46
C ARG A 77 21.13 -8.43 -1.05
N ARG A 78 22.11 -7.70 -1.60
CA ARG A 78 22.25 -6.26 -1.39
C ARG A 78 21.01 -5.51 -1.92
N GLU A 79 20.49 -4.58 -1.13
CA GLU A 79 19.47 -3.63 -1.57
C GLU A 79 20.06 -2.67 -2.62
N LEU A 80 19.31 -2.42 -3.70
CA LEU A 80 19.69 -1.42 -4.69
C LEU A 80 19.35 -0.02 -4.19
N THR A 81 20.21 0.95 -4.49
CA THR A 81 19.85 2.36 -4.33
C THR A 81 18.74 2.74 -5.30
N ARG A 82 18.10 3.90 -5.09
CA ARG A 82 17.01 4.36 -5.96
C ARG A 82 17.44 4.45 -7.42
N ASP A 83 18.61 5.01 -7.66
CA ASP A 83 19.12 5.22 -9.02
C ASP A 83 19.53 3.90 -9.67
N GLU A 84 20.14 3.00 -8.91
CA GLU A 84 20.41 1.62 -9.36
C GLU A 84 19.12 0.89 -9.72
N TYR A 85 18.06 1.04 -8.91
CA TYR A 85 16.76 0.44 -9.19
C TYR A 85 16.10 1.02 -10.44
N LEU A 86 16.21 2.34 -10.66
CA LEU A 86 15.72 2.98 -11.88
C LEU A 86 16.47 2.50 -13.12
N HIS A 87 17.79 2.31 -13.01
CA HIS A 87 18.61 1.74 -14.08
C HIS A 87 18.25 0.26 -14.34
N TYR A 88 18.10 -0.53 -13.29
CA TYR A 88 17.57 -1.90 -13.37
C TYR A 88 16.20 -1.94 -14.07
N ARG A 89 15.33 -0.95 -13.83
CA ARG A 89 14.04 -0.87 -14.51
C ARG A 89 14.15 -0.47 -15.96
N SER A 90 15.08 0.41 -16.33
CA SER A 90 15.25 0.86 -17.72
C SER A 90 15.90 -0.21 -18.61
N SER A 91 16.67 -1.13 -18.03
CA SER A 91 17.30 -2.25 -18.75
C SER A 91 16.33 -3.39 -19.14
N HIS A 92 15.08 -3.34 -18.67
CA HIS A 92 14.06 -4.30 -19.08
C HIS A 92 13.68 -4.14 -20.56
N SER A 93 13.20 -5.24 -21.16
CA SER A 93 12.65 -5.22 -22.52
C SER A 93 11.54 -4.18 -22.68
N ALA A 94 11.41 -3.61 -23.88
CA ALA A 94 10.41 -2.58 -24.18
C ALA A 94 8.99 -3.03 -23.82
N MET A 95 8.65 -4.29 -24.06
CA MET A 95 7.36 -4.87 -23.68
C MET A 95 7.13 -4.85 -22.17
N ARG A 96 8.13 -5.24 -21.37
CA ARG A 96 8.02 -5.22 -19.91
C ARG A 96 7.96 -3.80 -19.38
N ARG A 97 8.69 -2.86 -19.98
CA ARG A 97 8.61 -1.43 -19.65
C ARG A 97 7.22 -0.88 -19.94
N LEU A 98 6.64 -1.18 -21.09
CA LEU A 98 5.29 -0.75 -21.46
C LEU A 98 4.25 -1.34 -20.49
N LYS A 99 4.33 -2.64 -20.21
CA LYS A 99 3.46 -3.30 -19.21
C LYS A 99 3.54 -2.60 -17.85
N ASN A 100 4.76 -2.39 -17.34
CA ASN A 100 4.97 -1.73 -16.05
C ASN A 100 4.45 -0.29 -16.04
N ALA A 101 4.65 0.45 -17.13
CA ALA A 101 4.15 1.82 -17.26
C ALA A 101 2.62 1.85 -17.26
N ARG A 102 1.99 0.93 -18.01
CA ARG A 102 0.53 0.78 -18.09
C ARG A 102 -0.08 0.45 -16.73
N GLU A 103 0.50 -0.49 -16.00
CA GLU A 103 0.07 -0.85 -14.64
C GLU A 103 0.21 0.33 -13.67
N LEU A 104 1.36 1.03 -13.70
CA LEU A 104 1.60 2.20 -12.86
C LEU A 104 0.57 3.31 -13.14
N TRP A 105 0.32 3.62 -14.41
CA TRP A 105 -0.66 4.65 -14.77
C TRP A 105 -2.09 4.23 -14.41
N SER A 106 -2.43 2.94 -14.51
CA SER A 106 -3.72 2.45 -14.03
C SER A 106 -3.89 2.70 -12.53
N GLU A 107 -2.90 2.37 -11.70
CA GLU A 107 -2.92 2.61 -10.26
C GLU A 107 -3.04 4.10 -9.91
N VAL A 108 -2.27 4.95 -10.60
CA VAL A 108 -2.33 6.42 -10.43
C VAL A 108 -3.71 6.97 -10.79
N LEU A 109 -4.26 6.58 -11.94
CA LEU A 109 -5.59 7.03 -12.36
C LEU A 109 -6.68 6.53 -11.41
N TYR A 110 -6.59 5.29 -10.94
CA TYR A 110 -7.52 4.74 -9.97
C TYR A 110 -7.50 5.52 -8.65
N LYS A 111 -6.31 5.86 -8.14
CA LYS A 111 -6.17 6.70 -6.94
C LYS A 111 -6.76 8.09 -7.17
N ASN A 112 -6.46 8.73 -8.28
CA ASN A 112 -7.00 10.05 -8.64
C ASN A 112 -8.53 10.03 -8.72
N SER A 113 -9.11 8.98 -9.31
CA SER A 113 -10.56 8.81 -9.34
C SER A 113 -11.16 8.72 -7.95
N THR A 114 -10.54 7.94 -7.05
CA THR A 114 -11.00 7.80 -5.66
C THR A 114 -10.97 9.13 -4.93
N VAL A 115 -9.90 9.91 -5.11
CA VAL A 115 -9.78 11.25 -4.51
C VAL A 115 -10.87 12.18 -5.02
N LEU A 116 -11.04 12.29 -6.34
CA LEU A 116 -12.08 13.13 -6.95
C LEU A 116 -13.48 12.74 -6.49
N HIS A 117 -13.75 11.44 -6.32
CA HIS A 117 -15.03 10.94 -5.82
C HIS A 117 -15.29 11.39 -4.39
N VAL A 118 -14.30 11.26 -3.51
CA VAL A 118 -14.40 11.65 -2.08
C VAL A 118 -14.49 13.17 -1.93
N SER A 119 -13.79 13.94 -2.78
CA SER A 119 -13.88 15.41 -2.82
C SER A 119 -15.18 15.96 -3.43
N GLY A 120 -16.14 15.11 -3.79
CA GLY A 120 -17.44 15.53 -4.34
C GLY A 120 -17.50 15.68 -5.87
N HIS A 121 -16.37 15.57 -6.58
CA HIS A 121 -16.28 15.70 -8.04
C HIS A 121 -16.59 14.39 -8.78
N ARG A 122 -17.76 13.79 -8.51
CA ARG A 122 -18.11 12.42 -8.98
C ARG A 122 -18.09 12.26 -10.50
N ALA A 123 -18.57 13.24 -11.26
CA ALA A 123 -18.54 13.18 -12.72
C ALA A 123 -17.10 13.17 -13.27
N LYS A 124 -16.24 14.04 -12.72
CA LYS A 124 -14.81 14.10 -13.10
C LYS A 124 -14.06 12.83 -12.70
N ALA A 125 -14.49 12.15 -11.63
CA ALA A 125 -13.89 10.89 -11.20
C ALA A 125 -14.07 9.75 -12.24
N MET A 126 -15.08 9.81 -13.11
CA MET A 126 -15.35 8.75 -14.09
C MET A 126 -14.27 8.62 -15.16
N VAL A 127 -13.72 9.74 -15.63
CA VAL A 127 -12.69 9.74 -16.69
C VAL A 127 -11.43 8.94 -16.27
N PRO A 128 -10.78 9.24 -15.13
CA PRO A 128 -9.63 8.46 -14.69
C PRO A 128 -10.03 7.03 -14.25
N LEU A 129 -11.27 6.81 -13.80
CA LEU A 129 -11.74 5.47 -13.46
C LEU A 129 -11.75 4.56 -14.70
N VAL A 130 -12.38 5.03 -15.78
CA VAL A 130 -12.46 4.33 -17.06
C VAL A 130 -11.07 4.14 -17.65
N GLY A 131 -10.23 5.18 -17.63
CA GLY A 131 -8.83 5.08 -18.05
C GLY A 131 -8.06 3.99 -17.29
N SER A 132 -8.25 3.89 -15.97
CA SER A 132 -7.59 2.85 -15.16
C SER A 132 -8.02 1.44 -15.57
N LEU A 133 -9.30 1.24 -15.89
CA LEU A 133 -9.87 -0.04 -16.29
C LEU A 133 -9.31 -0.51 -17.63
N PHE A 134 -9.23 0.39 -18.62
CA PHE A 134 -8.66 0.07 -19.93
C PHE A 134 -7.17 -0.24 -19.85
N LEU A 135 -6.41 0.50 -19.03
CA LEU A 135 -4.99 0.27 -18.89
C LEU A 135 -4.71 -1.07 -18.19
N TYR A 136 -5.44 -1.46 -17.15
CA TYR A 136 -5.13 -2.71 -16.44
C TYR A 136 -6.39 -3.41 -15.91
N PRO A 137 -7.15 -4.13 -16.77
CA PRO A 137 -8.44 -4.70 -16.39
C PRO A 137 -8.34 -5.79 -15.33
N SER A 138 -7.24 -6.57 -15.30
CA SER A 138 -7.05 -7.62 -14.30
C SER A 138 -6.86 -7.09 -12.87
N PHE A 139 -6.37 -5.86 -12.70
CA PHE A 139 -6.31 -5.20 -11.39
C PHE A 139 -7.70 -5.04 -10.79
N TRP A 140 -8.66 -4.62 -11.61
CA TRP A 140 -10.05 -4.47 -11.22
C TRP A 140 -10.71 -5.81 -10.87
N VAL A 141 -10.47 -6.84 -11.67
CA VAL A 141 -10.97 -8.19 -11.38
C VAL A 141 -10.44 -8.68 -10.03
N SER A 142 -9.15 -8.53 -9.76
CA SER A 142 -8.55 -8.91 -8.47
C SER A 142 -9.19 -8.15 -7.30
N ARG A 143 -9.40 -6.85 -7.46
CA ARG A 143 -9.95 -5.98 -6.41
C ARG A 143 -11.46 -6.19 -6.16
N MET A 144 -12.21 -6.61 -7.18
CA MET A 144 -13.61 -7.00 -7.02
C MET A 144 -13.72 -8.40 -6.39
N LYS A 145 -12.89 -9.36 -6.81
CA LYS A 145 -12.86 -10.71 -6.21
C LYS A 145 -12.66 -10.66 -4.70
N SER A 146 -11.79 -9.80 -4.18
CA SER A 146 -11.58 -9.68 -2.74
C SER A 146 -12.78 -9.10 -1.97
N LYS A 147 -13.64 -8.31 -2.63
CA LYS A 147 -14.90 -7.84 -2.06
C LYS A 147 -15.99 -8.91 -2.11
N PHE A 148 -16.05 -9.68 -3.20
CA PHE A 148 -17.03 -10.76 -3.38
C PHE A 148 -16.69 -12.03 -2.58
N LEU A 149 -15.42 -12.39 -2.41
CA LEU A 149 -15.02 -13.51 -1.53
C LEU A 149 -15.20 -13.19 -0.05
N LYS A 150 -15.22 -11.91 0.35
CA LYS A 150 -15.55 -11.47 1.71
C LYS A 150 -17.06 -11.46 2.02
N LEU A 151 -17.91 -11.88 1.08
CA LEU A 151 -19.35 -12.11 1.29
C LEU A 151 -19.68 -13.57 1.70
N GLY A 152 -18.69 -14.36 2.13
CA GLY A 152 -18.94 -15.56 2.94
C GLY A 152 -19.43 -15.17 4.34
N PRO A 153 -20.23 -16.01 5.04
CA PRO A 153 -20.95 -15.60 6.24
C PRO A 153 -19.98 -15.00 7.25
N HIS A 154 -20.22 -13.74 7.59
CA HIS A 154 -19.62 -13.06 8.73
C HIS A 154 -19.89 -13.96 9.93
N ARG A 155 -18.90 -14.74 10.37
CA ARG A 155 -19.01 -15.49 11.61
C ARG A 155 -19.09 -14.44 12.72
N PRO A 156 -20.22 -14.28 13.43
CA PRO A 156 -20.23 -13.46 14.63
C PRO A 156 -19.24 -14.12 15.59
N GLY A 157 -18.16 -13.40 15.90
CA GLY A 157 -17.20 -13.81 16.91
C GLY A 157 -17.94 -13.98 18.22
N LEU A 158 -17.93 -15.21 18.71
CA LEU A 158 -18.31 -15.62 20.06
C LEU A 158 -17.71 -14.64 21.08
N GLY A 159 -18.61 -14.02 21.86
CA GLY A 159 -18.25 -13.09 22.92
C GLY A 159 -19.46 -12.64 23.74
N GLN A 160 -20.48 -13.50 23.89
CA GLN A 160 -21.33 -13.40 25.08
C GLN A 160 -20.50 -13.88 26.26
N SER A 161 -19.93 -12.95 27.03
CA SER A 161 -19.50 -13.22 28.39
C SER A 161 -20.16 -12.19 29.30
N GLN A 162 -21.16 -12.71 30.00
CA GLN A 162 -21.82 -12.18 31.19
C GLN A 162 -21.12 -10.99 31.86
N ALA A 163 -21.81 -9.86 31.89
CA ALA A 163 -21.68 -8.90 32.97
C ALA A 163 -22.05 -9.62 34.28
N ARG A 164 -21.03 -10.06 35.03
CA ARG A 164 -21.17 -10.39 36.45
C ARG A 164 -20.89 -9.13 37.26
N ASN A 165 -21.87 -8.79 38.09
CA ASN A 165 -21.83 -7.80 39.15
C ASN A 165 -20.54 -7.86 39.98
N VAL A 166 -19.95 -6.69 40.22
CA VAL A 166 -19.19 -6.34 41.42
C VAL A 166 -19.43 -4.83 41.60
N SER A 167 -20.54 -4.42 42.20
CA SER A 167 -20.61 -3.90 43.58
C SER A 167 -19.34 -4.05 44.40
N GLU A 168 -18.62 -2.94 44.57
CA GLU A 168 -18.10 -2.41 45.84
C GLU A 168 -17.82 -0.90 45.70
#